data_AF-A0A521RMI5-F1
#
_entry.id   AF-A0A521RMI5-F1
#
_cell.length_a   1.000
_cell.length_b   1.000
_cell.length_c   1.000
_cell.angle_alpha   90.00
_cell.angle_beta   90.00
_cell.angle_gamma   90.00
#
_symmetry.space_group_name_H-M   'P 1'
#
loop_
_entity.id
_entity.type
_entity.pdbx_description
1 polymer ?
#
loop_
_entity_poly.entity_id
_entity_poly.type
_entity_poly.pdbx_seq_one_letter_code
_entity_poly.pdbx_strand_id
1 'polypeptide(L)'
;MTIEIINSDRNRWGRRLAVLLGFIPFLIVSLAFAASEVGGRPEKTEIVVTYPQPSGAFTHIWVAYEAGLFKKYGLTAKLQLLNPQVSAQAVISGEADFYTDGPDLINAPQPGV
;
A
#
# COMPACT_ATOMS: atom_id res chain seq x y z
N MET A 1 -51.46 1.02 -45.14
CA MET A 1 -49.99 0.86 -45.06
C MET A 1 -49.42 1.92 -44.12
N THR A 2 -49.81 1.89 -42.85
CA THR A 2 -49.50 3.02 -41.91
C THR A 2 -49.24 2.53 -40.48
N ILE A 3 -49.71 1.33 -40.13
CA ILE A 3 -49.63 0.77 -38.77
C ILE A 3 -48.26 0.09 -38.51
N GLU A 4 -47.60 -0.45 -39.53
CA GLU A 4 -46.31 -1.15 -39.36
C GLU A 4 -45.13 -0.22 -39.04
N ILE A 5 -45.14 1.01 -39.55
CA ILE A 5 -44.03 1.97 -39.34
C ILE A 5 -43.96 2.41 -37.87
N ILE A 6 -45.10 2.59 -37.20
CA ILE A 6 -45.20 3.05 -35.81
C ILE A 6 -44.68 1.98 -34.82
N ASN A 7 -44.87 0.70 -35.13
CA ASN A 7 -44.45 -0.40 -34.26
C ASN A 7 -42.93 -0.64 -34.30
N SER A 8 -42.29 -0.37 -35.44
CA SER A 8 -40.85 -0.51 -35.65
C SER A 8 -40.02 0.48 -34.81
N ASP A 9 -40.46 1.73 -34.69
CA ASP A 9 -39.75 2.74 -33.89
C ASP A 9 -39.85 2.53 -32.38
N ARG A 10 -41.00 2.05 -31.89
CA ARG A 10 -41.19 1.72 -30.48
C ARG A 10 -40.26 0.60 -30.02
N ASN A 11 -40.01 -0.40 -30.88
CA ASN A 11 -39.13 -1.53 -30.58
C ASN A 11 -37.63 -1.17 -30.64
N ARG A 12 -37.25 -0.23 -31.51
CA ARG A 12 -35.86 0.30 -31.59
C ARG A 12 -35.48 1.12 -30.36
N TRP A 13 -36.41 1.90 -29.82
CA TRP A 13 -36.20 2.66 -28.58
C TRP A 13 -36.06 1.76 -27.36
N GLY A 14 -36.92 0.73 -27.24
CA GLY A 14 -36.83 -0.26 -26.16
C GLY A 14 -35.49 -1.02 -26.16
N ARG A 15 -34.99 -1.41 -27.33
CA ARG A 15 -33.67 -2.07 -27.46
C ARG A 15 -32.51 -1.15 -27.11
N ARG A 16 -32.58 0.14 -27.47
CA ARG A 16 -31.54 1.13 -27.09
C ARG A 16 -31.52 1.40 -25.58
N LEU A 17 -32.70 1.50 -24.97
CA LEU A 17 -32.83 1.66 -23.51
C LEU A 17 -32.32 0.43 -22.75
N ALA A 18 -32.63 -0.78 -23.24
CA ALA A 18 -32.15 -2.02 -22.64
C ALA A 18 -30.62 -2.17 -22.72
N VAL A 19 -30.00 -1.76 -23.84
CA VAL A 19 -28.53 -1.77 -24.00
C VAL A 19 -27.88 -0.76 -23.06
N LEU A 20 -28.43 0.46 -22.96
CA LEU A 20 -27.91 1.48 -22.04
C LEU A 20 -28.04 1.05 -20.57
N LEU A 21 -29.17 0.44 -20.19
CA LEU A 21 -29.39 -0.09 -18.84
C LEU A 21 -28.45 -1.27 -18.50
N GLY A 22 -28.06 -2.07 -19.49
CA GLY A 22 -27.09 -3.16 -19.30
C GLY A 22 -25.63 -2.70 -19.11
N PHE A 23 -25.27 -1.53 -19.63
CA PHE A 23 -23.91 -0.98 -19.48
C PHE A 23 -23.68 -0.26 -18.14
N ILE A 24 -24.74 0.28 -17.53
CA ILE A 24 -24.69 0.96 -16.24
C ILE A 24 -24.12 0.07 -15.12
N PRO A 25 -24.56 -1.18 -14.90
CA PRO A 25 -23.98 -2.02 -13.86
C PRO A 25 -22.50 -2.37 -14.13
N PHE A 26 -22.10 -2.47 -15.40
CA PHE A 26 -20.71 -2.73 -15.78
C PHE A 26 -19.78 -1.55 -15.45
N LEU A 27 -20.26 -0.32 -15.65
CA LEU A 27 -19.57 0.90 -15.27
C LEU A 27 -19.49 1.07 -13.75
N ILE A 28 -20.55 0.73 -13.02
CA ILE A 28 -20.59 0.82 -11.54
C ILE A 28 -19.59 -0.16 -10.91
N VAL A 29 -19.51 -1.40 -11.41
CA VAL A 29 -18.55 -2.40 -10.93
C VAL A 29 -17.10 -1.96 -11.18
N SER A 30 -16.83 -1.36 -12.35
CA SER A 30 -15.49 -0.86 -12.69
C SER A 30 -15.06 0.30 -11.76
N LEU A 31 -16.00 1.17 -11.38
CA LEU A 31 -15.72 2.28 -10.48
C LEU A 31 -15.47 1.82 -9.04
N ALA A 32 -16.18 0.78 -8.58
CA ALA A 32 -15.98 0.21 -7.24
C ALA A 32 -14.58 -0.41 -7.05
N PHE A 33 -14.03 -1.06 -8.08
CA PHE A 33 -12.66 -1.58 -8.03
C PHE A 33 -11.60 -0.47 -8.07
N ALA A 34 -11.84 0.61 -8.80
CA ALA A 34 -10.93 1.76 -8.82
C ALA A 34 -10.91 2.53 -7.48
N ALA A 35 -12.01 2.50 -6.73
CA ALA A 35 -12.12 3.14 -5.42
C ALA A 35 -11.65 2.25 -4.25
N SER A 36 -11.29 0.99 -4.51
CA SER A 36 -10.74 0.12 -3.47
C SER A 36 -9.32 0.58 -3.13
N GLU A 37 -9.15 1.18 -1.96
CA GLU A 37 -7.85 1.51 -1.37
C GLU A 37 -7.10 0.18 -1.10
N VAL A 38 -6.33 -0.30 -2.09
CA VAL A 38 -5.54 -1.55 -2.01
C VAL A 38 -4.54 -1.55 -0.84
N GLY A 39 -4.23 -0.40 -0.27
CA GLY A 39 -3.52 -0.28 1.01
C GLY A 39 -4.43 0.42 2.01
N GLY A 40 -5.06 -0.35 2.90
CA GLY A 40 -5.85 0.23 4.00
C GLY A 40 -5.06 1.32 4.75
N ARG A 41 -5.78 2.26 5.38
CA ARG A 41 -5.13 3.34 6.14
C ARG A 41 -4.15 2.75 7.15
N PRO A 42 -2.87 3.17 7.14
CA PRO A 42 -1.91 2.66 8.10
C PRO A 42 -2.34 3.04 9.52
N GLU A 43 -2.24 2.09 10.45
CA GLU A 43 -2.55 2.30 11.87
C GLU A 43 -1.67 3.40 12.48
N LYS A 44 -0.43 3.50 12.01
CA LYS A 44 0.55 4.52 12.39
C LYS A 44 1.06 5.25 11.16
N THR A 45 0.94 6.57 11.14
CA THR A 45 1.36 7.42 10.00
C THR A 45 2.81 7.83 10.06
N GLU A 46 3.45 7.79 11.23
CA GLU A 46 4.88 8.06 11.40
C GLU A 46 5.59 6.78 11.81
N ILE A 47 6.64 6.43 11.06
CA ILE A 47 7.48 5.27 11.37
C ILE A 47 8.93 5.68 11.57
N VAL A 48 9.58 5.06 12.55
CA VAL A 48 11.02 5.21 12.79
C VAL A 48 11.71 3.91 12.41
N VAL A 49 12.68 4.00 11.49
CA VAL A 49 13.43 2.86 10.97
C VAL A 49 14.89 3.06 11.33
N THR A 50 15.47 2.11 12.05
CA THR A 50 16.87 2.18 12.47
C THR A 50 17.73 1.23 11.65
N TYR A 51 18.97 1.63 11.37
CA TYR A 51 19.94 0.82 10.64
C TYR A 51 21.32 0.87 11.32
N PRO A 52 22.10 -0.23 11.30
CA PRO A 52 23.28 -0.41 12.14
C PRO A 52 24.53 0.31 11.63
N GLN A 53 24.68 0.40 10.30
CA GLN A 53 25.85 0.96 9.66
C GLN A 53 25.54 1.41 8.23
N PRO A 54 26.24 2.40 7.68
CA PRO A 54 26.18 2.73 6.25
C PRO A 54 26.76 1.56 5.44
N SER A 55 25.90 0.71 4.88
CA SER A 55 26.28 -0.43 4.05
C SER A 55 25.30 -0.65 2.92
N GLY A 56 25.81 -1.18 1.79
CA GLY A 56 25.00 -1.58 0.65
C GLY A 56 23.92 -2.62 0.98
N ALA A 57 24.11 -3.40 2.05
CA ALA A 57 23.10 -4.33 2.54
C ALA A 57 21.78 -3.65 2.95
N PHE A 58 21.85 -2.38 3.36
CA PHE A 58 20.70 -1.59 3.80
C PHE A 58 20.23 -0.58 2.74
N THR A 59 20.71 -0.67 1.50
CA THR A 59 20.33 0.30 0.44
C THR A 59 18.83 0.30 0.15
N HIS A 60 18.14 -0.83 0.33
CA HIS A 60 16.71 -0.94 0.03
C HIS A 60 15.83 0.02 0.85
N ILE A 61 16.15 0.28 2.13
CA ILE A 61 15.39 1.26 2.94
C ILE A 61 15.62 2.71 2.47
N TRP A 62 16.82 3.02 2.00
CA TRP A 62 17.17 4.33 1.44
C TRP A 62 16.46 4.56 0.10
N VAL A 63 16.50 3.58 -0.80
CA VAL A 63 15.79 3.66 -2.08
C VAL A 63 14.30 3.84 -1.86
N ALA A 64 13.70 3.11 -0.90
CA ALA A 64 12.29 3.27 -0.57
C ALA A 64 11.97 4.65 0.01
N TYR A 65 12.87 5.21 0.83
CA TYR A 65 12.76 6.55 1.38
C TYR A 65 12.84 7.63 0.31
N GLU A 66 13.89 7.59 -0.52
CA GLU A 66 14.16 8.58 -1.56
C GLU A 66 13.14 8.53 -2.70
N ALA A 67 12.70 7.33 -3.08
CA ALA A 67 11.63 7.15 -4.07
C ALA A 67 10.23 7.52 -3.51
N GLY A 68 10.13 7.90 -2.24
CA GLY A 68 8.88 8.31 -1.62
C GLY A 68 7.87 7.17 -1.45
N LEU A 69 8.31 5.91 -1.45
CA LEU A 69 7.42 4.75 -1.34
C LEU A 69 6.67 4.76 0.00
N PHE A 70 7.33 5.14 1.10
CA PHE A 70 6.65 5.28 2.38
C PHE A 70 5.48 6.28 2.28
N LYS A 71 5.73 7.47 1.72
CA LYS A 71 4.69 8.50 1.55
C LYS A 71 3.55 8.02 0.67
N LYS A 72 3.86 7.29 -0.41
CA LYS A 72 2.86 6.69 -1.32
C LYS A 72 1.89 5.77 -0.57
N TYR A 73 2.35 5.09 0.48
CA TYR A 73 1.53 4.20 1.33
C TYR A 73 1.06 4.87 2.63
N GLY A 74 1.11 6.20 2.73
CA GLY A 74 0.62 6.94 3.90
C GLY A 74 1.54 6.93 5.11
N LEU A 75 2.80 6.53 4.93
CA LEU A 75 3.82 6.45 5.98
C LEU A 75 4.84 7.59 5.84
N THR A 76 5.12 8.26 6.96
CA THR A 76 6.21 9.23 7.09
C THR A 76 7.36 8.55 7.80
N ALA A 77 8.34 8.11 7.05
CA ALA A 77 9.51 7.42 7.60
C ALA A 77 10.56 8.40 8.14
N LYS A 78 11.23 8.02 9.22
CA LYS A 78 12.44 8.65 9.76
C LYS A 78 13.53 7.59 9.82
N LEU A 79 14.59 7.74 9.04
CA LEU A 79 15.74 6.83 9.07
C LEU A 79 16.74 7.30 10.13
N GLN A 80 17.17 6.40 11.01
CA GLN A 80 18.12 6.69 12.09
C GLN A 80 19.28 5.70 12.10
N LEU A 81 20.51 6.20 12.14
CA LEU A 81 21.70 5.37 12.31
C LEU A 81 21.90 5.12 13.81
N LEU A 82 21.77 3.86 14.24
CA LEU A 82 21.99 3.42 15.62
C LEU A 82 22.76 2.11 15.58
N ASN A 83 23.67 1.84 16.51
CA ASN A 83 24.32 0.53 16.55
C ASN A 83 23.30 -0.62 16.77
N PRO A 84 23.65 -1.89 16.48
CA PRO A 84 22.70 -3.01 16.58
C PRO A 84 22.03 -3.15 17.95
N GLN A 85 22.80 -3.01 19.04
CA GLN A 85 22.28 -3.17 20.40
C GLN A 85 21.26 -2.09 20.75
N VAL A 86 21.55 -0.83 20.42
CA VAL A 86 20.63 0.29 20.64
C VAL A 86 19.42 0.19 19.72
N SER A 87 19.60 -0.26 18.47
CA SER A 87 18.50 -0.50 17.53
C SER A 87 17.52 -1.54 18.07
N ALA A 88 18.02 -2.65 18.61
CA ALA A 88 17.20 -3.67 19.24
C ALA A 88 16.43 -3.13 20.45
N GLN A 89 17.10 -2.36 21.32
CA GLN A 89 16.44 -1.73 22.48
C GLN A 89 15.39 -0.70 22.05
N ALA A 90 15.64 0.07 20.99
CA ALA A 90 14.69 1.05 20.47
C ALA A 90 13.41 0.38 19.94
N VAL A 91 13.51 -0.81 19.33
CA VAL A 91 12.33 -1.58 18.94
C VAL A 91 11.59 -2.13 20.16
N ILE A 92 12.31 -2.61 21.17
CA ILE A 92 11.71 -3.10 22.43
C ILE A 92 10.97 -1.98 23.17
N SER A 93 11.52 -0.76 23.20
CA SER A 93 10.90 0.39 23.85
C SER A 93 9.80 1.06 23.02
N GLY A 94 9.67 0.71 21.73
CA GLY A 94 8.76 1.34 20.78
C GLY A 94 9.24 2.70 20.25
N GLU A 95 10.49 3.08 20.53
CA GLU A 95 11.14 4.26 19.93
C GLU A 95 11.41 4.08 18.43
N ALA A 96 11.67 2.84 18.01
CA ALA A 96 11.75 2.43 16.62
C ALA A 96 10.62 1.44 16.29
N ASP A 97 10.03 1.56 15.11
CA ASP A 97 8.98 0.65 14.65
C ASP A 97 9.57 -0.67 14.14
N PHE A 98 10.71 -0.59 13.46
CA PHE A 98 11.51 -1.73 13.08
C PHE A 98 12.95 -1.30 12.82
N TYR A 99 13.86 -2.26 12.91
CA TYR A 99 15.27 -2.07 12.57
C TYR A 99 15.68 -3.07 11.50
N THR A 100 16.59 -2.66 10.62
CA THR A 100 17.17 -3.55 9.61
C THR A 100 18.52 -4.04 10.08
N ASP A 101 18.62 -5.30 10.50
CA ASP A 101 19.91 -5.85 10.94
C ASP A 101 20.69 -6.51 9.81
N GLY A 102 22.01 -6.52 9.96
CA GLY A 102 22.92 -7.35 9.19
C GLY A 102 23.34 -8.59 9.99
N PRO A 103 24.39 -9.32 9.58
CA PRO A 103 24.94 -10.42 10.38
C PRO A 103 25.62 -9.95 11.70
N ASP A 104 25.62 -8.65 12.01
CA ASP A 104 26.25 -8.09 13.21
C ASP A 104 25.38 -8.33 14.47
N LEU A 105 25.57 -9.54 15.00
CA LEU A 105 25.42 -10.00 16.38
C LEU A 105 24.76 -9.01 17.37
N ILE A 106 23.45 -9.19 17.58
CA ILE A 106 22.88 -8.97 18.91
C ILE A 106 23.62 -9.91 19.87
N ASN A 107 24.35 -9.34 20.82
CA ASN A 107 24.96 -10.10 21.91
C ASN A 107 23.82 -10.69 22.77
N ALA A 108 23.43 -11.93 22.49
CA ALA A 108 22.61 -12.71 23.39
C ALA A 108 23.52 -13.28 24.48
N PRO A 109 23.26 -13.03 25.78
CA PRO A 109 23.95 -13.74 26.85
C PRO A 109 23.62 -15.23 26.71
N GLN A 110 24.59 -16.03 26.28
CA GLN A 110 24.52 -17.48 26.47
C GLN A 110 24.78 -17.73 27.96
N PRO A 111 23.91 -18.46 28.68
CA PRO A 111 24.28 -18.97 29.99
C PRO A 111 25.52 -19.84 29.81
N GLY A 112 26.62 -19.48 30.48
CA GLY A 112 27.91 -20.15 30.34
C GLY A 112 27.81 -21.66 30.57
N VAL A 113 28.52 -22.41 29.74
CA VAL A 113 28.89 -23.81 29.98
C VAL A 113 30.23 -23.89 30.69
#